data_AF-A0AAI9RMC9-F1
#
_entry.id   AF-A0AAI9RMC9-F1
#
_cell.length_a   1.000
_cell.length_b   1.000
_cell.length_c   1.000
_cell.angle_alpha   90.00
_cell.angle_beta   90.00
_cell.angle_gamma   90.00
#
_symmetry.space_group_name_H-M   'P 1'
#
loop_
_entity.id
_entity.type
_entity.pdbx_description
1 polymer ?
#
loop_
_entity_poly.entity_id
_entity_poly.type
_entity_poly.pdbx_seq_one_letter_code
_entity_poly.pdbx_strand_id
1 'polypeptide(L)'
;MKQSNFRPQDQRAAEREHWCIESSLNAIEELVEVGEYDVAVRRTEEILRSINEIKRLAKAKKEWDGLGRLLADLNKMGVRIERIDWHDGIR
;
A
#
# COMPACT_ATOMS: atom_id res chain seq x y z
N MET A 1 -17.63 -3.50 -6.07
CA MET A 1 -16.32 -4.10 -5.72
C MET A 1 -15.29 -2.98 -5.66
N LYS A 2 -14.61 -2.77 -4.52
CA LYS A 2 -13.53 -1.77 -4.43
C LYS A 2 -12.33 -2.31 -5.20
N GLN A 3 -12.03 -1.72 -6.36
CA GLN A 3 -10.90 -2.10 -7.21
C GLN A 3 -9.59 -1.84 -6.47
N SER A 4 -9.02 -2.89 -5.87
CA SER A 4 -7.67 -2.89 -5.31
C SER A 4 -6.70 -3.40 -6.38
N ASN A 5 -6.55 -2.64 -7.45
CA ASN A 5 -5.49 -2.88 -8.41
C ASN A 5 -4.25 -2.16 -7.89
N PHE A 6 -3.17 -2.89 -7.59
CA PHE A 6 -1.89 -2.28 -7.21
C PHE A 6 -1.31 -1.52 -8.42
N ARG A 7 -1.19 -0.21 -8.32
CA ARG A 7 -0.75 0.72 -9.37
C ARG A 7 0.67 1.23 -9.07
N PRO A 8 1.39 1.79 -10.06
CA PRO A 8 2.66 2.49 -9.80
C PRO A 8 2.57 3.62 -8.77
N GLN A 9 1.37 4.16 -8.52
CA GLN A 9 1.10 5.14 -7.46
C GLN A 9 1.14 4.52 -6.05
N ASP A 10 0.78 3.24 -5.93
CA ASP A 10 0.81 2.48 -4.67
C ASP A 10 2.24 2.15 -4.25
N GLN A 11 3.13 1.90 -5.22
CA GLN A 11 4.58 1.80 -4.96
C GLN A 11 5.13 3.10 -4.36
N ARG A 12 4.83 4.25 -4.99
CA ARG A 12 5.21 5.56 -4.48
C ARG A 12 4.57 5.87 -3.12
N ALA A 13 3.38 5.33 -2.83
CA ALA A 13 2.76 5.45 -1.53
C ALA A 13 3.54 4.68 -0.46
N ALA A 14 3.92 3.43 -0.75
CA ALA A 14 4.75 2.63 0.16
C ALA A 14 6.10 3.29 0.46
N GLU A 15 6.74 3.90 -0.54
CA GLU A 15 7.97 4.67 -0.36
C GLU A 15 7.76 5.88 0.57
N ARG A 16 6.65 6.63 0.42
CA ARG A 16 6.34 7.73 1.34
C ARG A 16 6.14 7.26 2.77
N GLU A 17 5.44 6.15 2.97
CA GLU A 17 5.25 5.58 4.31
C GLU A 17 6.58 5.13 4.94
N HIS A 18 7.51 4.58 4.14
CA HIS A 18 8.87 4.27 4.61
C HIS A 18 9.59 5.52 5.12
N TRP A 19 9.61 6.60 4.34
CA TRP A 19 10.23 7.86 4.75
C TRP A 19 9.59 8.45 6.02
N CYS A 20 8.26 8.32 6.15
CA CYS A 20 7.55 8.75 7.36
C CYS A 20 8.00 7.96 8.60
N ILE A 21 8.18 6.65 8.46
CA ILE A 21 8.67 5.79 9.55
C ILE A 21 10.09 6.18 9.95
N GLU A 22 11.03 6.30 8.99
CA GLU A 22 12.40 6.67 9.29
C GLU A 22 12.51 8.03 9.97
N SER A 23 11.80 9.04 9.44
CA SER A 23 11.78 10.37 10.04
C SER A 23 11.19 10.36 11.45
N SER A 24 10.19 9.52 11.71
CA SER A 24 9.55 9.42 13.03
C SER A 24 10.44 8.68 14.03
N LEU A 25 11.19 7.66 13.60
CA LEU A 25 12.14 6.94 14.44
C LEU A 25 13.25 7.85 14.95
N ASN A 26 13.88 8.62 14.05
CA ASN A 26 14.92 9.58 14.43
C ASN A 26 14.38 10.62 15.44
N ALA A 27 13.18 11.13 15.20
CA ALA A 27 12.56 12.09 16.12
C ALA A 27 12.24 11.48 17.49
N ILE A 28 11.85 10.19 17.56
CA ILE A 28 11.57 9.52 18.83
C ILE A 28 12.84 9.41 19.67
N GLU A 29 13.98 9.07 19.08
CA GLU A 29 15.25 8.98 19.79
C GLU A 29 15.60 10.31 20.46
N GLU A 30 15.56 11.42 19.70
CA GLU A 30 15.80 12.76 20.23
C GLU A 30 14.82 13.15 21.35
N LEU A 31 13.53 12.87 21.17
CA LEU A 31 12.48 13.20 22.15
C LEU A 31 12.63 12.42 23.45
N VAL A 32 13.05 11.16 23.38
CA VAL A 32 13.31 10.32 24.56
C VAL A 32 14.52 10.84 25.33
N GLU A 33 15.58 11.29 24.64
CA GLU A 33 16.77 11.86 25.28
C GLU A 33 16.47 13.14 26.05
N VAL A 34 15.58 14.00 25.52
CA VAL A 34 15.19 15.26 26.19
C VAL A 34 14.04 15.10 27.19
N GLY A 35 13.49 13.89 27.35
CA GLY A 35 12.42 13.58 28.30
C GLY A 35 11.00 13.93 27.83
N GLU A 36 10.81 14.22 26.55
CA GLU A 36 9.52 14.56 25.92
C GLU A 36 8.73 13.31 25.53
N TYR A 37 8.43 12.46 26.52
CA TYR A 37 7.87 11.12 26.31
C TYR A 37 6.47 11.15 25.67
N ASP A 38 5.62 12.10 26.04
CA ASP A 38 4.27 12.22 25.47
C ASP A 38 4.32 12.50 23.96
N VAL A 39 5.31 13.28 23.51
CA VAL A 39 5.51 13.57 22.09
C VAL A 39 6.08 12.35 21.38
N ALA A 40 7.02 11.64 22.00
CA ALA A 40 7.58 10.39 21.46
C ALA A 40 6.50 9.31 21.26
N VAL A 41 5.52 9.21 22.17
CA VAL A 41 4.37 8.30 22.03
C VAL A 41 3.53 8.67 20.80
N ARG A 42 3.22 9.96 20.60
CA ARG A 42 2.48 10.40 19.41
C ARG A 42 3.21 10.11 18.09
N ARG A 43 4.55 10.23 18.08
CA ARG A 43 5.37 9.83 16.92
C ARG A 43 5.33 8.32 16.69
N THR A 44 5.24 7.52 17.74
CA THR A 44 5.06 6.07 17.63
C THR A 44 3.70 5.73 16.99
N GLU A 45 2.65 6.50 17.30
CA GLU A 45 1.34 6.33 16.65
C GLU A 45 1.37 6.69 15.15
N GLU A 46 2.21 7.63 14.73
CA GLU A 46 2.46 7.92 13.31
C GLU A 46 3.10 6.72 12.61
N ILE A 47 4.13 6.12 13.21
CA ILE A 47 4.76 4.89 12.70
C ILE A 47 3.72 3.76 12.56
N LEU A 48 2.87 3.57 13.58
CA LEU A 48 1.82 2.55 13.54
C LEU A 48 0.83 2.77 12.39
N ARG A 49 0.47 4.03 12.09
CA ARG A 49 -0.39 4.37 10.94
C ARG A 49 0.29 4.03 9.62
N SER A 50 1.56 4.41 9.44
CA SER A 50 2.32 4.09 8.24
C SER A 50 2.51 2.60 8.02
N ILE A 51 2.77 1.83 9.08
CA ILE A 51 2.85 0.36 9.01
C ILE A 51 1.53 -0.24 8.54
N ASN A 52 0.39 0.25 9.03
CA ASN A 52 -0.92 -0.25 8.62
C ASN A 52 -1.21 0.05 7.14
N GLU A 53 -0.79 1.22 6.65
CA GLU A 53 -0.91 1.55 5.24
C GLU A 53 -0.02 0.66 4.36
N ILE A 54 1.24 0.41 4.76
CA ILE A 54 2.12 -0.53 4.07
C ILE A 54 1.51 -1.93 4.03
N LYS A 55 0.91 -2.42 5.12
CA LYS A 55 0.19 -3.71 5.15
C LYS A 55 -0.97 -3.75 4.15
N ARG A 56 -1.73 -2.65 4.04
CA ARG A 56 -2.82 -2.51 3.08
C ARG A 56 -2.30 -2.61 1.65
N LEU A 57 -1.22 -1.89 1.34
CA LEU A 57 -0.57 -1.88 0.02
C LEU A 57 0.02 -3.26 -0.32
N ALA A 58 0.64 -3.93 0.64
CA ALA A 58 1.17 -5.28 0.46
C ALA A 58 0.07 -6.30 0.13
N LYS A 59 -1.10 -6.20 0.79
CA LYS A 59 -2.27 -7.02 0.46
C LYS A 59 -2.75 -6.75 -0.97
N ALA A 60 -2.88 -5.48 -1.34
CA ALA A 60 -3.28 -5.08 -2.70
C ALA A 60 -2.31 -5.63 -3.75
N LYS A 61 -1.00 -5.57 -3.49
CA LYS A 61 0.02 -6.16 -4.37
C LYS A 61 -0.14 -7.67 -4.53
N LYS A 62 -0.36 -8.40 -3.43
CA LYS A 62 -0.55 -9.85 -3.47
C LYS A 62 -1.77 -10.26 -4.30
N GLU A 63 -2.88 -9.53 -4.15
CA GLU A 63 -4.10 -9.75 -4.94
C GLU A 63 -3.84 -9.48 -6.44
N TRP A 64 -3.16 -8.38 -6.75
CA TRP A 64 -2.78 -8.03 -8.12
C TRP A 64 -1.87 -9.06 -8.79
N ASP A 65 -0.80 -9.47 -8.10
CA ASP A 65 0.12 -10.50 -8.60
C ASP A 65 -0.60 -11.85 -8.76
N GLY A 66 -1.57 -12.15 -7.88
CA GLY A 66 -2.45 -13.31 -7.99
C GLY A 66 -3.31 -13.30 -9.25
N LEU A 67 -3.94 -12.16 -9.56
CA LEU A 67 -4.72 -11.98 -10.78
C LEU A 67 -3.85 -12.15 -12.03
N GLY A 68 -2.64 -11.57 -12.04
CA GLY A 68 -1.69 -11.72 -13.15
C GLY A 68 -1.33 -13.19 -13.44
N ARG A 69 -1.11 -13.99 -12.39
CA ARG A 69 -0.88 -15.44 -12.53
C ARG A 69 -2.08 -16.17 -13.11
N LEU A 70 -3.29 -15.90 -12.60
CA LEU A 70 -4.52 -16.51 -13.09
C LEU A 70 -4.74 -16.22 -14.59
N LEU A 71 -4.56 -14.97 -15.02
CA LEU A 71 -4.68 -14.58 -16.43
C LEU A 71 -3.66 -15.33 -17.30
N ALA A 72 -2.42 -15.47 -16.82
CA ALA A 72 -1.39 -16.22 -17.54
C ALA A 72 -1.74 -17.71 -17.68
N ASP A 73 -2.28 -18.33 -16.64
CA ASP A 73 -2.68 -19.75 -16.66
C ASP A 73 -3.87 -20.00 -17.60
N LEU A 74 -4.88 -19.13 -17.55
CA LEU A 74 -6.02 -19.19 -18.48
C LEU A 74 -5.59 -19.05 -19.93
N ASN A 75 -4.65 -18.14 -20.22
CA ASN A 75 -4.11 -17.98 -21.57
C ASN A 75 -3.36 -19.25 -22.04
N LYS A 76 -2.59 -19.90 -21.16
CA LYS A 76 -1.92 -21.19 -21.47
C LYS A 76 -2.91 -22.31 -21.76
N MET A 77 -4.07 -22.29 -21.12
CA MET A 77 -5.17 -23.25 -21.36
C MET A 77 -5.95 -22.96 -22.65
N GLY A 78 -5.57 -21.93 -23.42
CA GLY A 78 -6.27 -21.54 -24.64
C GLY A 78 -7.58 -20.79 -24.40
N VAL A 79 -7.83 -20.35 -23.16
CA VAL A 79 -9.01 -19.53 -22.83
C VAL A 79 -8.76 -18.12 -23.36
N ARG A 80 -9.58 -17.65 -24.30
CA ARG A 80 -9.55 -16.25 -24.73
C ARG A 80 -10.13 -15.36 -23.65
N ILE A 81 -9.34 -14.37 -23.22
CA ILE A 81 -9.73 -13.37 -22.24
C ILE A 81 -9.83 -12.03 -22.97
N GLU A 82 -11.00 -11.41 -22.91
CA GLU A 82 -11.24 -10.08 -23.47
C GLU A 82 -11.47 -9.07 -22.34
N ARG A 83 -10.84 -7.90 -22.44
CA ARG A 83 -11.07 -6.80 -21.50
C ARG A 83 -12.36 -6.10 -21.89
N ILE A 84 -13.34 -6.10 -21.01
CA ILE A 84 -14.59 -5.35 -21.18
C ILE A 84 -14.51 -4.10 -20.31
N ASP A 85 -14.42 -2.93 -20.94
CA ASP A 85 -14.47 -1.64 -20.27
C ASP A 85 -15.92 -1.13 -20.28
N TRP A 86 -16.55 -1.04 -19.11
CA TRP A 86 -17.88 -0.44 -18.97
C TRP A 86 -17.73 1.07 -18.81
N HIS A 87 -18.18 1.82 -19.82
CA HIS A 87 -18.35 3.27 -19.69
C HIS A 87 -19.79 3.54 -19.25
N ASP A 88 -19.98 3.92 -17.99
CA ASP A 88 -21.25 4.46 -17.50
C ASP A 88 -21.44 5.86 -18.10
N GLY A 89 -22.08 5.90 -19.26
CA GLY A 89 -22.29 7.12 -20.03
C GLY A 89 -23.42 6.97 -21.04
N ILE A 90 -24.64 6.77 -20.55
CA ILE A 90 -25.86 7.13 -21.29
C ILE A 90 -26.45 8.35 -20.59
N ARG A 91 -26.39 9.49 -21.27
CA ARG A 91 -27.18 10.70 -20.98
C ARG A 91 -28.56 10.55 -21.60
#